data_AF-A0A7Y0D9I5-F1
#
_entry.id   AF-A0A7Y0D9I5-F1
#
_cell.length_a   1.000
_cell.length_b   1.000
_cell.length_c   1.000
_cell.angle_alpha   90.00
_cell.angle_beta   90.00
_cell.angle_gamma   90.00
#
_symmetry.space_group_name_H-M   'P 1'
#
loop_
_entity.id
_entity.type
_entity.pdbx_description
1 polymer ?
#
loop_
_entity_poly.entity_id
_entity_poly.type
_entity_poly.pdbx_seq_one_letter_code
_entity_poly.pdbx_strand_id
1 'polypeptide(L)'
;MSVSVPASSSTFARALLVRQIDALRAADADVRAGETDAIHAVRVAARRLRSTLTSYRTLLPTTEARRLTDELRWLGAALSPARDAQVMRDRLLGELADTPADLVVGPVRERIRAALDDDARLGQEGAAEALVSARYARVLGDLDALAQADPPRGVRPRAAARAAR
;
A
#
# COMPACT_ATOMS: atom_id res chain seq x y z
N MET A 1 -25.19 -23.72 1.59
CA MET A 1 -23.78 -23.49 1.22
C MET A 1 -23.03 -23.12 2.49
N SER A 2 -22.49 -24.13 3.17
CA SER A 2 -21.91 -23.99 4.51
C SER A 2 -20.53 -23.36 4.41
N VAL A 3 -20.40 -22.10 4.84
CA VAL A 3 -19.10 -21.43 4.93
C VAL A 3 -18.35 -22.05 6.11
N SER A 4 -17.44 -22.97 5.81
CA SER A 4 -16.54 -23.57 6.79
C SER A 4 -15.63 -22.49 7.35
N VAL A 5 -15.86 -22.10 8.61
CA VAL A 5 -14.92 -21.28 9.39
C VAL A 5 -13.58 -22.03 9.42
N PRO A 6 -12.45 -21.42 9.05
CA PRO A 6 -11.16 -22.11 9.06
C PRO A 6 -10.83 -22.61 10.46
N ALA A 7 -10.39 -23.87 10.56
CA ALA A 7 -10.17 -24.63 11.79
C ALA A 7 -9.05 -24.11 12.72
N SER A 8 -8.47 -22.94 12.46
CA SER A 8 -7.57 -22.21 13.37
C SER A 8 -7.35 -20.78 12.88
N SER A 9 -7.11 -19.83 13.79
CA SER A 9 -6.75 -18.44 13.47
C SER A 9 -5.51 -18.34 12.57
N SER A 10 -4.60 -19.32 12.60
CA SER A 10 -3.41 -19.37 11.74
C SER A 10 -3.78 -19.62 10.27
N THR A 11 -4.70 -20.55 10.00
CA THR A 11 -5.19 -20.84 8.65
C THR A 11 -5.89 -19.63 8.03
N PHE A 12 -6.69 -18.91 8.83
CA PHE A 12 -7.31 -17.66 8.39
C PHE A 12 -6.27 -16.59 8.04
N ALA A 13 -5.28 -16.36 8.91
CA ALA A 13 -4.23 -15.37 8.69
C ALA A 13 -3.44 -15.66 7.40
N ARG A 14 -3.15 -16.93 7.14
CA ARG A 14 -2.46 -17.37 5.91
C ARG A 14 -3.30 -17.15 4.66
N ALA A 15 -4.58 -17.53 4.68
CA ALA A 15 -5.49 -17.30 3.55
C ALA A 15 -5.68 -15.80 3.26
N LEU A 16 -5.75 -14.98 4.31
CA LEU A 16 -5.78 -13.52 4.18
C LEU A 16 -4.50 -12.97 3.55
N LEU A 17 -3.33 -13.46 3.99
CA LEU A 17 -2.03 -13.06 3.46
C LEU A 17 -1.92 -13.38 1.96
N VAL A 18 -2.24 -14.62 1.55
CA VAL A 18 -2.23 -15.04 0.14
C VAL A 18 -3.13 -14.14 -0.70
N ARG A 19 -4.38 -13.92 -0.27
CA ARG A 19 -5.32 -13.06 -1.00
C ARG A 19 -4.79 -11.63 -1.17
N GLN A 20 -4.09 -11.10 -0.18
CA GLN A 20 -3.55 -9.75 -0.25
C GLN A 20 -2.27 -9.66 -1.09
N ILE A 21 -1.47 -10.72 -1.14
CA ILE A 21 -0.33 -10.85 -2.07
C ILE A 21 -0.85 -10.87 -3.50
N ASP A 22 -1.91 -11.64 -3.78
CA ASP A 22 -2.52 -11.69 -5.11
C ASP A 22 -3.10 -10.34 -5.52
N ALA A 23 -3.73 -9.61 -4.59
CA ALA A 23 -4.19 -8.26 -4.84
C ALA A 23 -3.04 -7.27 -5.13
N LEU A 24 -1.88 -7.42 -4.48
CA LEU A 24 -0.70 -6.61 -4.77
C LEU A 24 -0.17 -6.91 -6.18
N ARG A 25 -0.16 -8.18 -6.59
CA ARG A 25 0.29 -8.61 -7.93
C ARG A 25 -0.64 -8.14 -9.04
N ALA A 26 -1.96 -8.23 -8.81
CA ALA A 26 -2.94 -7.71 -9.76
C ALA A 26 -2.73 -6.21 -9.97
N ALA A 27 -2.57 -5.45 -8.88
CA ALA A 27 -2.28 -4.02 -8.97
C ALA A 27 -0.93 -3.72 -9.65
N ASP A 28 0.13 -4.52 -9.43
CA ASP A 28 1.40 -4.38 -10.16
C ASP A 28 1.24 -4.67 -11.66
N ALA A 29 0.43 -5.66 -12.02
CA ALA A 29 0.12 -5.96 -13.43
C ALA A 29 -0.62 -4.79 -14.09
N ASP A 30 -1.58 -4.18 -13.39
CA ASP A 30 -2.29 -2.98 -13.87
C ASP A 30 -1.33 -1.80 -14.10
N VAL A 31 -0.32 -1.62 -13.22
CA VAL A 31 0.73 -0.60 -13.43
C VAL A 31 1.51 -0.88 -14.71
N ARG A 32 1.90 -2.15 -14.96
CA ARG A 32 2.63 -2.56 -16.17
C ARG A 32 1.79 -2.42 -17.44
N ALA A 33 0.47 -2.58 -17.32
CA ALA A 33 -0.48 -2.36 -18.42
C ALA A 33 -0.76 -0.87 -18.68
N GLY A 34 -0.28 0.03 -17.82
CA GLY A 34 -0.52 1.47 -17.94
C GLY A 34 -1.94 1.88 -17.53
N GLU A 35 -2.58 1.07 -16.69
CA GLU A 35 -3.94 1.36 -16.21
C GLU A 35 -3.98 2.58 -15.29
N THR A 36 -5.09 3.31 -15.36
CA THR A 36 -5.29 4.52 -14.56
C THR A 36 -5.44 4.15 -13.08
N ASP A 37 -4.82 4.94 -12.19
CA ASP A 37 -4.87 4.76 -10.73
C ASP A 37 -4.22 3.45 -10.20
N ALA A 38 -3.53 2.69 -11.04
CA ALA A 38 -2.92 1.42 -10.65
C ALA A 38 -1.86 1.56 -9.53
N ILE A 39 -1.07 2.64 -9.54
CA ILE A 39 -0.11 2.96 -8.46
C ILE A 39 -0.83 3.14 -7.11
N HIS A 40 -2.02 3.74 -7.10
CA HIS A 40 -2.83 3.87 -5.90
C HIS A 40 -3.30 2.49 -5.41
N ALA A 41 -3.72 1.61 -6.32
CA ALA A 41 -4.08 0.24 -5.98
C ALA A 41 -2.91 -0.52 -5.33
N VAL A 42 -1.68 -0.38 -5.85
CA VAL A 42 -0.47 -0.96 -5.25
C VAL A 42 -0.25 -0.42 -3.83
N ARG A 43 -0.39 0.90 -3.60
CA ARG A 43 -0.28 1.50 -2.25
C ARG A 43 -1.31 0.93 -1.29
N VAL A 44 -2.55 0.78 -1.73
CA VAL A 44 -3.63 0.23 -0.91
C VAL A 44 -3.33 -1.22 -0.54
N ALA A 45 -2.88 -2.04 -1.50
CA ALA A 45 -2.50 -3.42 -1.26
C ALA A 45 -1.32 -3.53 -0.29
N ALA A 46 -0.26 -2.74 -0.48
CA ALA A 46 0.91 -2.70 0.40
C ALA A 46 0.53 -2.28 1.83
N ARG A 47 -0.33 -1.27 1.99
CA ARG A 47 -0.84 -0.85 3.31
C ARG A 47 -1.61 -1.97 4.01
N ARG A 48 -2.49 -2.67 3.27
CA ARG A 48 -3.29 -3.79 3.80
C ARG A 48 -2.39 -4.94 4.24
N LEU A 49 -1.41 -5.32 3.43
CA LEU A 49 -0.39 -6.32 3.80
C LEU A 49 0.33 -5.93 5.09
N ARG A 50 0.79 -4.68 5.19
CA ARG A 50 1.48 -4.17 6.39
C ARG A 50 0.60 -4.29 7.63
N SER A 51 -0.67 -3.92 7.53
CA SER A 51 -1.64 -4.08 8.61
C SER A 51 -1.81 -5.55 9.01
N THR A 52 -1.97 -6.45 8.04
CA THR A 52 -2.10 -7.90 8.30
C THR A 52 -0.86 -8.46 9.00
N LEU A 53 0.35 -8.15 8.50
CA LEU A 53 1.60 -8.60 9.13
C LEU A 53 1.74 -8.09 10.57
N THR A 54 1.33 -6.83 10.82
CA THR A 54 1.35 -6.25 12.17
C THR A 54 0.33 -6.94 13.10
N SER A 55 -0.89 -7.16 12.62
CA SER A 55 -1.99 -7.74 13.41
C SER A 55 -1.80 -9.22 13.73
N TYR A 56 -1.23 -10.00 12.79
CA TYR A 56 -1.05 -11.45 12.92
C TYR A 56 0.38 -11.87 13.21
N ARG A 57 1.26 -10.93 13.62
CA ARG A 57 2.69 -11.18 13.88
C ARG A 57 2.98 -12.35 14.82
N THR A 58 2.07 -12.68 15.73
CA THR A 58 2.24 -13.81 16.68
C THR A 58 1.94 -15.16 16.05
N LEU A 59 1.18 -15.18 14.95
CA LEU A 59 0.84 -16.38 14.19
C LEU A 59 1.81 -16.63 13.01
N LEU A 60 2.76 -15.72 12.81
CA LEU A 60 3.74 -15.72 11.73
C LEU A 60 5.16 -15.74 12.31
N PRO A 61 6.18 -16.16 11.54
CA PRO A 61 7.58 -15.94 11.88
C PRO A 61 7.84 -14.44 12.17
N THR A 62 8.10 -14.11 13.44
CA THR A 62 8.05 -12.72 13.93
C THR A 62 9.15 -11.84 13.32
N THR A 63 10.34 -12.39 13.07
CA THR A 63 11.47 -11.64 12.50
C THR A 63 11.18 -11.26 11.04
N GLU A 64 10.68 -12.21 10.27
CA GLU A 64 10.32 -12.05 8.86
C GLU A 64 9.14 -11.10 8.70
N ALA A 65 8.10 -11.25 9.54
CA ALA A 65 6.94 -10.36 9.53
C ALA A 65 7.32 -8.90 9.82
N ARG A 66 8.28 -8.65 10.72
CA ARG A 66 8.81 -7.30 10.99
C ARG A 66 9.60 -6.76 9.80
N ARG A 67 10.55 -7.54 9.28
CA ARG A 67 11.33 -7.15 8.09
C ARG A 67 10.42 -6.76 6.93
N LEU A 68 9.44 -7.61 6.61
CA LEU A 68 8.48 -7.36 5.54
C LEU A 68 7.57 -6.17 5.81
N THR A 69 7.24 -5.88 7.07
CA THR A 69 6.50 -4.67 7.45
C THR A 69 7.29 -3.41 7.10
N ASP A 70 8.61 -3.41 7.34
CA ASP A 70 9.50 -2.30 7.01
C ASP A 70 9.71 -2.16 5.50
N GLU A 71 9.84 -3.27 4.77
CA GLU A 71 9.90 -3.25 3.31
C GLU A 71 8.61 -2.74 2.67
N LEU A 72 7.44 -3.13 3.17
CA LEU A 72 6.15 -2.59 2.72
C LEU A 72 5.99 -1.11 3.10
N ARG A 73 6.62 -0.65 4.19
CA ARG A 73 6.69 0.77 4.52
C ARG A 73 7.58 1.52 3.54
N TRP A 74 8.73 0.98 3.17
CA TRP A 74 9.57 1.54 2.11
C TRP A 74 8.81 1.65 0.79
N LEU A 75 8.14 0.57 0.36
CA LEU A 75 7.35 0.56 -0.87
C LEU A 75 6.27 1.65 -0.83
N GLY A 76 5.53 1.75 0.29
CA GLY A 76 4.57 2.82 0.49
C GLY A 76 5.20 4.22 0.42
N ALA A 77 6.39 4.44 0.96
CA ALA A 77 7.07 5.73 0.87
C ALA A 77 7.50 6.05 -0.57
N ALA A 78 8.04 5.08 -1.31
CA ALA A 78 8.45 5.26 -2.70
C ALA A 78 7.28 5.61 -3.63
N LEU A 79 6.09 5.09 -3.35
CA LEU A 79 4.88 5.33 -4.13
C LEU A 79 4.13 6.62 -3.71
N SER A 80 4.52 7.30 -2.63
CA SER A 80 3.75 8.43 -2.08
C SER A 80 3.74 9.67 -2.97
N PRO A 81 4.87 10.12 -3.53
CA PRO A 81 4.91 11.35 -4.31
C PRO A 81 3.91 11.36 -5.47
N ALA A 82 3.72 10.23 -6.15
CA ALA A 82 2.75 10.09 -7.24
C ALA A 82 1.31 10.46 -6.84
N ARG A 83 0.91 10.17 -5.60
CA ARG A 83 -0.43 10.47 -5.09
C ARG A 83 -0.50 11.81 -4.37
N ASP A 84 0.54 12.17 -3.64
CA ASP A 84 0.58 13.38 -2.82
C ASP A 84 0.43 14.63 -3.70
N ALA A 85 1.08 14.67 -4.86
CA ALA A 85 0.96 15.76 -5.82
C ALA A 85 -0.49 15.94 -6.32
N GLN A 86 -1.18 14.84 -6.64
CA GLN A 86 -2.58 14.87 -7.07
C GLN A 86 -3.50 15.39 -5.96
N VAL A 87 -3.34 14.88 -4.74
CA VAL A 87 -4.15 15.30 -3.59
C VAL A 87 -3.92 16.77 -3.27
N MET A 88 -2.67 17.23 -3.30
CA MET A 88 -2.32 18.64 -3.10
C MET A 88 -2.91 19.53 -4.19
N ARG A 89 -2.92 19.07 -5.44
CA ARG A 89 -3.49 19.83 -6.57
C ARG A 89 -4.98 20.00 -6.39
N ASP A 90 -5.70 18.91 -6.13
CA ASP A 90 -7.15 18.93 -5.99
C ASP A 90 -7.55 19.82 -4.79
N ARG A 91 -6.78 19.74 -3.69
CA ARG A 91 -6.97 20.60 -2.52
C ARG A 91 -6.76 22.07 -2.83
N LEU A 92 -5.61 22.45 -3.40
CA LEU A 92 -5.28 23.86 -3.66
C LEU A 92 -6.18 24.47 -4.73
N LEU A 93 -6.59 23.70 -5.74
CA LEU A 93 -7.56 24.16 -6.73
C LEU A 93 -8.97 24.34 -6.14
N GLY A 94 -9.34 23.52 -5.15
CA GLY A 94 -10.56 23.71 -4.36
C GLY A 94 -10.51 24.98 -3.54
N GLU A 95 -9.45 25.17 -2.74
CA GLU A 95 -9.24 26.39 -1.93
C GLU A 95 -9.21 27.66 -2.81
N LEU A 96 -8.60 27.59 -4.00
CA LEU A 96 -8.59 28.70 -4.96
C LEU A 96 -9.99 29.00 -5.53
N ALA A 97 -10.81 27.98 -5.74
CA ALA A 97 -12.18 28.16 -6.24
C ALA A 97 -13.09 28.86 -5.22
N ASP A 98 -12.81 28.68 -3.93
CA ASP A 98 -13.53 29.31 -2.83
C ASP A 98 -12.99 30.71 -2.47
N THR A 99 -11.88 31.13 -3.11
CA THR A 99 -11.24 32.43 -2.85
C THR A 99 -11.92 33.54 -3.69
N PRO A 100 -12.25 34.71 -3.08
CA PRO A 100 -12.73 35.89 -3.82
C PRO A 100 -11.80 36.28 -4.97
N ALA A 101 -12.35 36.53 -6.15
CA ALA A 101 -11.57 36.73 -7.38
C ALA A 101 -10.64 37.97 -7.33
N ASP A 102 -11.00 38.99 -6.55
CA ASP A 102 -10.20 40.19 -6.32
C ASP A 102 -8.93 39.92 -5.49
N LEU A 103 -8.88 38.81 -4.76
CA LEU A 103 -7.70 38.36 -4.02
C LEU A 103 -6.79 37.43 -4.85
N VAL A 104 -7.24 36.99 -6.03
CA VAL A 104 -6.45 36.11 -6.91
C VAL A 104 -5.67 36.94 -7.93
N VAL A 105 -4.39 37.13 -7.67
CA VAL A 105 -3.52 37.94 -8.53
C VAL A 105 -2.74 37.06 -9.51
N GLY A 106 -3.04 37.22 -10.80
CA GLY A 106 -2.34 36.54 -11.89
C GLY A 106 -2.78 35.07 -12.11
N PRO A 107 -1.99 34.28 -12.87
CA PRO A 107 -2.37 32.94 -13.31
C PRO A 107 -2.10 31.88 -12.23
N VAL A 108 -2.64 32.08 -11.02
CA VAL A 108 -2.39 31.21 -9.86
C VAL A 108 -2.83 29.77 -10.14
N ARG A 109 -3.98 29.60 -10.82
CA ARG A 109 -4.52 28.29 -11.19
C ARG A 109 -3.55 27.51 -12.07
N GLU A 110 -3.00 28.15 -13.10
CA GLU A 110 -2.06 27.54 -14.05
C GLU A 110 -0.74 27.21 -13.37
N ARG A 111 -0.27 28.07 -12.46
CA ARG A 111 0.96 27.82 -11.68
C ARG A 111 0.80 26.62 -10.74
N ILE A 112 -0.33 26.48 -10.05
CA ILE A 112 -0.63 25.32 -9.21
C ILE A 112 -0.64 24.04 -10.04
N ARG A 113 -1.32 24.05 -11.19
CA ARG A 113 -1.37 22.90 -12.10
C ARG A 113 0.02 22.51 -12.59
N ALA A 114 0.77 23.47 -13.15
CA ALA A 114 2.09 23.20 -13.71
C ALA A 114 3.05 22.62 -12.68
N ALA A 115 3.12 23.18 -11.47
CA ALA A 115 4.00 22.68 -10.42
C ALA A 115 3.63 21.25 -9.99
N LEU A 116 2.35 20.97 -9.77
CA LEU A 116 1.91 19.69 -9.22
C LEU A 116 1.77 18.60 -10.27
N ASP A 117 1.58 18.94 -11.54
CA ASP A 117 1.66 17.98 -12.63
C ASP A 117 3.11 17.52 -12.84
N ASP A 118 4.10 18.40 -12.65
CA ASP A 118 5.52 18.03 -12.72
C ASP A 118 5.94 17.17 -11.52
N ASP A 119 5.50 17.52 -10.30
CA ASP A 119 5.67 16.67 -9.11
C ASP A 119 4.99 15.30 -9.29
N ALA A 120 3.79 15.26 -9.88
CA ALA A 120 3.08 14.01 -10.15
C ALA A 120 3.85 13.14 -11.15
N ARG A 121 4.41 13.73 -12.21
CA ARG A 121 5.24 13.03 -13.20
C ARG A 121 6.49 12.44 -12.55
N LEU A 122 7.25 13.25 -11.80
CA LEU A 122 8.43 12.77 -11.06
C LEU A 122 8.07 11.66 -10.05
N GLY A 123 6.93 11.80 -9.38
CA GLY A 123 6.41 10.78 -8.49
C GLY A 123 6.03 9.48 -9.20
N GLN A 124 5.46 9.57 -10.40
CA GLN A 124 5.15 8.40 -11.24
C GLN A 124 6.42 7.70 -11.72
N GLU A 125 7.44 8.46 -12.15
CA GLU A 125 8.76 7.93 -12.54
C GLU A 125 9.41 7.18 -11.37
N GLY A 126 9.48 7.80 -10.19
CA GLY A 126 10.03 7.15 -8.99
C GLY A 126 9.24 5.93 -8.53
N ALA A 127 7.91 5.95 -8.68
CA ALA A 127 7.05 4.79 -8.43
C ALA A 127 7.36 3.65 -9.40
N ALA A 128 7.49 3.93 -10.70
CA ALA A 128 7.83 2.94 -11.71
C ALA A 128 9.22 2.33 -11.44
N GLU A 129 10.22 3.15 -11.13
CA GLU A 129 11.57 2.70 -10.76
C GLU A 129 11.55 1.76 -9.54
N ALA A 130 10.76 2.10 -8.51
CA ALA A 130 10.62 1.26 -7.34
C ALA A 130 10.03 -0.12 -7.69
N LEU A 131 9.02 -0.18 -8.57
CA LEU A 131 8.32 -1.41 -8.97
C LEU A 131 9.11 -2.30 -9.94
N VAL A 132 10.16 -1.77 -10.58
CA VAL A 132 11.10 -2.58 -11.38
C VAL A 132 12.39 -2.91 -10.62
N SER A 133 12.55 -2.41 -9.40
CA SER A 133 13.77 -2.61 -8.63
C SER A 133 13.96 -4.05 -8.15
N ALA A 134 15.23 -4.48 -8.06
CA ALA A 134 15.58 -5.75 -7.43
C ALA A 134 15.12 -5.85 -5.96
N ARG A 135 14.97 -4.69 -5.29
CA ARG A 135 14.43 -4.61 -3.93
C ARG A 135 12.96 -5.04 -3.92
N TYR A 136 12.13 -4.49 -4.80
CA TYR A 136 10.71 -4.86 -4.88
C TYR A 136 10.53 -6.34 -5.28
N ALA A 137 11.31 -6.84 -6.23
CA ALA A 137 11.30 -8.26 -6.58
C ALA A 137 11.60 -9.17 -5.36
N ARG A 138 12.55 -8.76 -4.50
CA ARG A 138 12.83 -9.47 -3.24
C ARG A 138 11.66 -9.40 -2.26
N VAL A 139 10.97 -8.27 -2.16
CA VAL A 139 9.75 -8.15 -1.33
C VAL A 139 8.70 -9.16 -1.76
N LEU A 140 8.44 -9.30 -3.06
CA LEU A 140 7.48 -10.29 -3.57
C LEU A 140 7.91 -11.72 -3.23
N GLY A 141 9.17 -12.08 -3.47
CA GLY A 141 9.69 -13.41 -3.12
C GLY A 141 9.65 -13.71 -1.62
N ASP A 142 9.94 -12.71 -0.79
CA ASP A 142 9.88 -12.83 0.68
C ASP A 142 8.43 -12.99 1.18
N LEU A 143 7.47 -12.30 0.56
CA LEU A 143 6.05 -12.46 0.85
C LEU A 143 5.56 -13.86 0.48
N ASP A 144 6.00 -14.42 -0.65
CA ASP A 144 5.70 -15.79 -1.03
C ASP A 144 6.29 -16.81 -0.06
N ALA A 145 7.56 -16.64 0.29
CA ALA A 145 8.23 -17.50 1.26
C ALA A 145 7.50 -17.47 2.62
N LEU A 146 7.11 -16.29 3.09
CA LEU A 146 6.32 -16.14 4.31
C LEU A 146 4.95 -16.82 4.19
N ALA A 147 4.28 -16.64 3.05
CA ALA A 147 2.99 -17.27 2.79
C ALA A 147 3.09 -18.78 2.69
N GLN A 148 4.25 -19.35 2.36
CA GLN A 148 4.50 -20.78 2.28
C GLN A 148 5.00 -21.40 3.59
N ALA A 149 5.60 -20.60 4.49
CA ALA A 149 6.15 -21.08 5.75
C ALA A 149 5.11 -21.74 6.68
N ASP A 150 5.58 -22.72 7.45
CA ASP A 150 4.80 -23.32 8.53
C ASP A 150 4.59 -22.32 9.67
N PRO A 151 3.41 -22.33 10.34
CA PRO A 151 3.20 -21.49 11.50
C PRO A 151 4.19 -21.89 12.62
N PRO A 152 4.67 -20.93 13.42
CA PRO A 152 5.54 -21.24 14.55
C PRO A 152 4.85 -22.25 15.47
N ARG A 153 5.56 -23.31 15.87
CA ARG A 153 5.04 -24.33 16.77
C ARG A 153 4.76 -23.70 18.15
N GLY A 154 3.60 -24.01 18.75
CA GLY A 154 3.27 -23.61 20.11
C GLY A 154 2.53 -22.26 20.27
N VAL A 155 2.07 -21.64 19.19
CA VAL A 155 1.33 -20.38 19.26
C VAL A 155 -0.09 -20.63 19.79
N ARG A 156 -0.32 -20.28 21.05
CA ARG A 156 -1.68 -20.09 21.58
C ARG A 156 -2.23 -18.75 21.06
N PRO A 157 -3.40 -18.72 20.41
CA PRO A 157 -3.97 -17.47 19.93
C PRO A 157 -4.23 -16.54 21.12
N ARG A 158 -3.60 -15.37 21.12
CA ARG A 158 -3.98 -14.30 22.02
C ARG A 158 -5.26 -13.70 21.43
N ALA A 159 -6.40 -14.01 22.05
CA ALA A 159 -7.68 -13.42 21.68
C ALA A 159 -7.54 -11.91 21.53
N ALA A 160 -8.13 -11.37 20.46
CA ALA A 160 -8.05 -9.98 20.06
C ALA A 160 -8.58 -9.04 21.17
N ALA A 161 -7.72 -8.70 22.12
CA ALA A 161 -8.00 -7.67 23.11
C ALA A 161 -7.73 -6.30 22.48
N ARG A 162 -8.69 -5.79 21.72
CA ARG A 162 -9.04 -4.36 21.64
C ARG A 162 -10.23 -4.13 20.70
N ALA A 163 -11.43 -4.16 21.29
CA ALA A 163 -12.57 -3.38 20.85
C ALA A 163 -13.11 -2.69 22.11
N ALA A 164 -12.54 -1.53 22.45
CA ALA A 164 -13.09 -0.50 23.34
C ALA A 164 -12.01 0.58 23.57
N ARG A 165 -12.05 1.63 22.76
CA ARG A 165 -11.91 3.04 23.16
C ARG A 165 -12.01 3.94 21.95
#